data_AF-W9Z812-F1
#
_entry.id   AF-W9Z812-F1
#
_cell.length_a   1.000
_cell.length_b   1.000
_cell.length_c   1.000
_cell.angle_alpha   90.00
_cell.angle_beta   90.00
_cell.angle_gamma   90.00
#
_symmetry.space_group_name_H-M   'P 1'
#
loop_
_entity.id
_entity.type
_entity.pdbx_description
1 polymer ?
#
loop_
_entity_poly.entity_id
_entity_poly.type
_entity_poly.pdbx_seq_one_letter_code
_entity_poly.pdbx_strand_id
1 'polypeptide(L)'
;MAALDSPTASWTDSPAVFWADVPPFATWTCAAQSTMPLPMLGSPRPPTRLASCIPRWPPTRRQSLGTIAGDGFTSPLDAAQISQLVDIFLSRLHLSMPFFKRSYLSDNVRHGQHERDRQFNALLHSICAYTLFQPIVSEDRHLFSGRLKLAESVLSCSIALHGCRDFGQEPTIDTVITSFFLFGCQFCRGNHNAALVRLREAQVLAELLHLNDPSGYGNIMPGEFDRRVRTVTALIIIDRIYALQRATKLQMPRLMASEVMDLHSLINGASSPEEAPEDLAIEGIRQMIDSTDFVDDTVVRCWKNSCQMDPEEQHVTPERVTYLLARYMRPLRPTSATGTEAQHADILITRHWICSMLWTLSFHHGYTSFSASSKELQPSYAVHIAAETVEACSKFALSSLETHGVGLVEKLFEIAVNLTQVARAFELNMERTDGGNAISGSRSSAVLETESLDPTYVAPPSEELDWTAQLPNNFIDSRETQISHVMAILNRFLALLALFRGGNHPFLKPFVDIIATMNRPDLPGPPTAW
;
A
#
# COMPACT_ATOMS: atom_id res chain seq x y z
N MET A 1 -41.04 22.11 15.38
CA MET A 1 -41.69 21.37 16.48
C MET A 1 -42.12 20.01 15.98
N ALA A 2 -41.25 19.01 16.17
CA ALA A 2 -41.57 17.59 16.31
C ALA A 2 -40.27 16.98 16.87
N ALA A 3 -40.29 16.64 18.15
CA ALA A 3 -39.16 16.10 18.89
C ALA A 3 -38.94 14.63 18.47
N LEU A 4 -37.68 14.26 18.20
CA LEU A 4 -37.25 12.88 18.05
C LEU A 4 -36.20 12.61 19.13
N ASP A 5 -36.57 11.69 20.00
CA ASP A 5 -35.83 11.24 21.17
C ASP A 5 -34.47 10.66 20.82
N SER A 6 -33.50 11.00 21.66
CA SER A 6 -32.12 10.52 21.61
C SER A 6 -32.03 9.14 22.30
N PRO A 7 -31.42 8.12 21.69
CA PRO A 7 -30.94 6.97 22.45
C PRO A 7 -29.49 7.20 22.86
N THR A 8 -29.29 7.33 24.17
CA THR A 8 -28.00 7.28 24.85
C THR A 8 -27.37 5.89 24.68
N ALA A 9 -26.48 5.74 23.70
CA ALA A 9 -25.61 4.56 23.62
C ALA A 9 -24.42 4.73 24.59
N SER A 10 -24.32 3.82 25.54
CA SER A 10 -23.25 3.72 26.53
C SER A 10 -21.90 3.44 25.84
N TRP A 11 -21.02 4.44 25.88
CA TRP A 11 -19.62 4.35 25.47
C TRP A 11 -18.80 3.65 26.55
N THR A 12 -18.84 2.32 26.62
CA THR A 12 -17.96 1.56 27.51
C THR A 12 -17.58 0.24 26.85
N ASP A 13 -16.59 0.29 25.96
CA ASP A 13 -15.65 -0.81 25.64
C ASP A 13 -14.70 -0.42 24.49
N SER A 14 -14.16 0.80 24.55
CA SER A 14 -13.03 1.22 23.71
C SER A 14 -11.83 1.43 24.61
N PRO A 15 -10.76 0.62 24.53
CA PRO A 15 -9.50 1.01 25.14
C PRO A 15 -9.00 2.23 24.38
N ALA A 16 -8.84 3.34 25.10
CA ALA A 16 -7.98 4.43 24.68
C ALA A 16 -6.59 3.84 24.41
N VAL A 17 -6.25 3.65 23.14
CA VAL A 17 -4.88 3.29 22.75
C VAL A 17 -4.08 4.58 22.86
N PHE A 18 -3.20 4.61 23.85
CA PHE A 18 -2.20 5.63 24.07
C PHE A 18 -1.35 5.80 22.81
N TRP A 19 -1.62 6.82 22.00
CA TRP A 19 -0.60 7.42 21.14
C TRP A 19 0.20 8.35 22.04
N ALA A 20 1.21 7.82 22.71
CA ALA A 20 2.29 8.66 23.21
C ALA A 20 3.02 9.22 22.00
N ASP A 21 3.25 10.52 22.02
CA ASP A 21 3.97 11.29 21.01
C ASP A 21 5.19 10.52 20.48
N VAL A 22 5.17 10.19 19.20
CA VAL A 22 6.36 9.70 18.49
C VAL A 22 7.18 10.94 18.15
N PRO A 23 8.38 11.15 18.74
CA PRO A 23 9.19 12.31 18.40
C PRO A 23 9.71 12.18 16.96
N PRO A 24 9.91 13.30 16.24
CA PRO A 24 10.54 13.27 14.93
C PRO A 24 11.95 12.69 15.06
N PHE A 25 12.26 11.64 14.30
CA PHE A 25 13.55 10.97 14.35
C PHE A 25 14.67 11.91 13.88
N ALA A 26 15.65 12.08 14.76
CA ALA A 26 16.92 12.74 14.47
C ALA A 26 17.64 12.05 13.31
N THR A 27 18.14 12.86 12.38
CA THR A 27 19.01 12.47 11.27
C THR A 27 20.31 11.88 11.81
N TRP A 28 20.57 10.62 11.49
CA TRP A 28 21.89 10.02 11.68
C TRP A 28 22.80 10.57 10.58
N THR A 29 23.67 11.52 10.92
CA THR A 29 24.77 11.93 10.05
C THR A 29 25.79 10.81 9.98
N CYS A 30 25.80 10.05 8.88
CA CYS A 30 26.89 9.14 8.59
C CYS A 30 28.09 9.97 8.12
N ALA A 31 29.17 9.97 8.92
CA ALA A 31 30.41 10.65 8.58
C ALA A 31 30.99 10.07 7.29
N ALA A 32 31.24 10.95 6.31
CA ALA A 32 31.88 10.62 5.05
C ALA A 32 33.27 10.01 5.30
N GLN A 33 33.47 8.76 4.87
CA GLN A 33 34.80 8.21 4.69
C GLN A 33 35.20 8.38 3.22
N SER A 34 36.24 9.19 3.04
CA SER A 34 36.95 9.42 1.79
C SER A 34 37.54 8.11 1.24
N THR A 35 37.27 7.82 -0.04
CA THR A 35 38.05 6.84 -0.81
C THR A 35 38.50 7.45 -2.14
N MET A 36 39.81 7.44 -2.31
CA MET A 36 40.58 7.91 -3.47
C MET A 36 40.30 7.09 -4.75
N PRO A 37 40.55 7.65 -5.95
CA PRO A 37 40.20 7.01 -7.22
C PRO A 37 41.29 6.04 -7.73
N LEU A 38 40.88 4.96 -8.39
CA LEU A 38 41.74 4.08 -9.19
C LEU A 38 41.10 3.76 -10.55
N PRO A 39 41.91 3.41 -11.58
CA PRO A 39 41.78 3.98 -12.91
C PRO A 39 40.99 3.13 -13.93
N MET A 40 40.58 3.83 -14.98
CA MET A 40 39.98 3.34 -16.23
C MET A 40 40.70 2.10 -16.81
N LEU A 41 39.96 1.02 -17.06
CA LEU A 41 40.37 -0.03 -17.98
C LEU A 41 39.18 -0.60 -18.76
N GLY A 42 39.42 -0.78 -20.07
CA GLY A 42 38.46 -1.00 -21.15
C GLY A 42 37.45 -2.14 -21.01
N SER A 43 36.35 -1.96 -21.74
CA SER A 43 35.28 -2.91 -21.98
C SER A 43 35.78 -4.21 -22.65
N PRO A 44 35.29 -5.39 -22.24
CA PRO A 44 35.26 -6.55 -23.11
C PRO A 44 33.83 -7.02 -23.40
N ARG A 45 33.58 -7.32 -24.68
CA ARG A 45 32.38 -8.01 -25.21
C ARG A 45 32.17 -9.38 -24.52
N PRO A 46 30.94 -9.90 -24.43
CA PRO A 46 30.68 -11.19 -23.79
C PRO A 46 31.16 -12.35 -24.66
N PRO A 47 31.82 -13.39 -24.10
CA PRO A 47 32.08 -14.62 -24.83
C PRO A 47 30.83 -15.49 -24.86
N THR A 48 30.57 -16.02 -26.04
CA THR A 48 29.56 -17.04 -26.31
C THR A 48 30.06 -18.41 -25.81
N ARG A 49 29.14 -19.18 -25.21
CA ARG A 49 29.26 -20.60 -24.80
C ARG A 49 29.96 -20.90 -23.46
N LEU A 50 29.15 -21.27 -22.47
CA LEU A 50 29.38 -22.43 -21.60
C LEU A 50 28.01 -23.07 -21.30
N ALA A 51 27.57 -23.94 -22.21
CA ALA A 51 26.72 -25.06 -21.83
C ALA A 51 27.60 -26.05 -21.01
N SER A 52 26.98 -26.74 -20.06
CA SER A 52 27.55 -27.72 -19.12
C SER A 52 28.17 -27.16 -17.83
N CYS A 53 27.30 -26.83 -16.86
CA CYS A 53 27.47 -27.09 -15.42
C CYS A 53 26.17 -26.68 -14.71
N ILE A 54 25.12 -27.50 -14.84
CA ILE A 54 23.92 -27.38 -13.99
C ILE A 54 24.32 -27.98 -12.63
N PRO A 55 24.28 -27.23 -11.51
CA PRO A 55 24.36 -27.86 -10.19
C PRO A 55 23.13 -28.73 -10.04
N ARG A 56 23.33 -30.05 -9.99
CA ARG A 56 22.27 -31.01 -9.70
C ARG A 56 21.92 -30.84 -8.23
N TRP A 57 20.79 -30.19 -7.92
CA TRP A 57 20.26 -30.14 -6.57
C TRP A 57 20.06 -31.57 -6.06
N PRO A 58 20.40 -31.89 -4.79
CA PRO A 58 20.11 -33.21 -4.26
C PRO A 58 18.59 -33.48 -4.36
N PRO A 59 18.18 -34.74 -4.61
CA PRO A 59 16.77 -35.10 -4.64
C PRO A 59 16.12 -34.67 -3.32
N THR A 60 14.90 -34.15 -3.41
CA THR A 60 14.05 -33.71 -2.31
C THR A 60 14.15 -34.71 -1.15
N ARG A 61 14.97 -34.38 -0.15
CA ARG A 61 15.03 -35.15 1.09
C ARG A 61 13.63 -35.07 1.69
N ARG A 62 13.05 -36.20 2.11
CA ARG A 62 11.78 -36.18 2.86
C ARG A 62 11.90 -35.15 3.96
N GLN A 63 11.03 -34.14 3.90
CA GLN A 63 10.95 -33.06 4.86
C GLN A 63 10.87 -33.66 6.25
N SER A 64 11.80 -33.26 7.11
CA SER A 64 11.70 -33.54 8.55
C SER A 64 10.51 -32.75 9.06
N LEU A 65 9.35 -33.39 9.25
CA LEU A 65 8.23 -32.75 9.95
C LEU A 65 8.74 -32.29 11.31
N GLY A 66 8.81 -30.97 11.51
CA GLY A 66 9.06 -30.38 12.81
C GLY A 66 7.97 -30.86 13.76
N THR A 67 8.30 -31.88 14.56
CA THR A 67 7.32 -32.54 15.42
C THR A 67 7.04 -31.65 16.62
N ILE A 68 5.77 -31.31 16.84
CA ILE A 68 5.32 -30.44 17.96
C ILE A 68 5.54 -31.09 19.34
N ALA A 69 5.78 -32.41 19.39
CA ALA A 69 5.73 -33.25 20.58
C ALA A 69 6.77 -33.01 21.70
N GLY A 70 7.52 -31.89 21.69
CA GLY A 70 8.54 -31.57 22.70
C GLY A 70 8.30 -30.28 23.49
N ASP A 71 7.60 -29.31 22.91
CA ASP A 71 7.32 -28.02 23.56
C ASP A 71 5.89 -28.07 24.10
N GLY A 72 5.66 -27.79 25.38
CA GLY A 72 4.34 -27.79 26.04
C GLY A 72 3.38 -26.72 25.51
N PHE A 73 3.12 -26.74 24.20
CA PHE A 73 2.45 -25.72 23.43
C PHE A 73 0.94 -25.89 23.53
N THR A 74 0.25 -24.86 24.01
CA THR A 74 -1.21 -24.82 24.10
C THR A 74 -1.74 -23.77 23.13
N SER A 75 -2.54 -24.22 22.15
CA SER A 75 -3.26 -23.33 21.25
C SER A 75 -4.22 -22.42 22.04
N PRO A 76 -4.29 -21.11 21.74
CA PRO A 76 -5.32 -20.22 22.28
C PRO A 76 -6.69 -20.41 21.63
N LEU A 77 -6.79 -21.24 20.59
CA LEU A 77 -8.01 -21.58 19.88
C LEU A 77 -8.35 -23.05 20.06
N ASP A 78 -9.64 -23.35 20.28
CA ASP A 78 -10.15 -24.70 20.15
C ASP A 78 -10.43 -25.07 18.68
N ALA A 79 -10.71 -26.35 18.43
CA ALA A 79 -10.94 -26.86 17.06
C ALA A 79 -12.15 -26.23 16.37
N ALA A 80 -13.18 -25.85 17.13
CA ALA A 80 -14.38 -25.20 16.58
C ALA A 80 -14.08 -23.75 16.17
N GLN A 81 -13.36 -23.01 17.01
CA GLN A 81 -12.89 -21.66 16.70
C GLN A 81 -11.95 -21.64 15.49
N ILE A 82 -11.03 -22.60 15.37
CA ILE A 82 -10.16 -22.75 14.19
C ILE A 82 -11.03 -22.95 12.94
N SER A 83 -11.96 -23.90 12.97
CA SER A 83 -12.82 -24.20 11.82
C SER A 83 -13.64 -22.98 11.39
N GLN A 84 -14.23 -22.28 12.36
CA GLN A 84 -15.02 -21.07 12.12
C GLN A 84 -14.20 -19.93 11.52
N LEU A 85 -12.99 -19.67 12.04
CA LEU A 85 -12.11 -18.62 11.51
C LEU A 85 -11.58 -18.95 10.12
N VAL A 86 -11.31 -20.23 9.85
CA VAL A 86 -10.94 -20.72 8.52
C VAL A 86 -12.10 -20.52 7.53
N ASP A 87 -13.33 -20.83 7.91
CA ASP A 87 -14.50 -20.62 7.06
C ASP A 87 -14.75 -19.14 6.75
N ILE A 88 -14.59 -18.26 7.75
CA ILE A 88 -14.67 -16.80 7.56
C ILE A 88 -13.57 -16.33 6.60
N PHE A 89 -12.33 -16.80 6.77
CA PHE A 89 -11.23 -16.46 5.86
C PHE A 89 -11.54 -16.90 4.42
N LEU A 90 -11.90 -18.17 4.25
CA LEU A 90 -12.13 -18.78 2.94
C LEU A 90 -13.35 -18.20 2.22
N SER A 91 -14.36 -17.70 2.94
CA SER A 91 -15.56 -17.09 2.36
C SER A 91 -15.37 -15.62 1.98
N ARG A 92 -14.56 -14.86 2.72
CA ARG A 92 -14.52 -13.38 2.61
C ARG A 92 -13.19 -12.81 2.17
N LEU A 93 -12.09 -13.36 2.64
CA LEU A 93 -10.75 -12.78 2.49
C LEU A 93 -9.92 -13.49 1.43
N HIS A 94 -10.16 -14.80 1.27
CA HIS A 94 -9.36 -15.67 0.43
C HIS A 94 -9.29 -15.22 -1.03
N LEU A 95 -10.40 -14.74 -1.62
CA LEU A 95 -10.39 -14.28 -3.01
C LEU A 95 -9.59 -12.98 -3.20
N SER A 96 -9.37 -12.20 -2.14
CA SER A 96 -8.47 -11.03 -2.20
C SER A 96 -6.99 -11.42 -2.01
N MET A 97 -6.73 -12.60 -1.44
CA MET A 97 -5.38 -13.14 -1.19
C MET A 97 -5.33 -14.66 -1.46
N PRO A 98 -5.52 -15.09 -2.73
CA PRO A 98 -5.65 -16.49 -3.14
C PRO A 98 -4.28 -17.18 -3.24
N PHE A 99 -3.53 -17.23 -2.14
CA PHE A 99 -2.21 -17.88 -2.05
C PHE A 99 -2.23 -19.38 -2.34
N PHE A 100 -3.39 -20.01 -2.18
CA PHE A 100 -3.63 -21.43 -2.35
C PHE A 100 -5.07 -21.63 -2.83
N LYS A 101 -5.45 -22.86 -3.15
CA LYS A 101 -6.87 -23.23 -3.35
C LYS A 101 -7.59 -23.42 -2.02
N ARG A 102 -8.91 -23.25 -1.98
CA ARG A 102 -9.73 -23.49 -0.80
C ARG A 102 -9.51 -24.89 -0.22
N SER A 103 -9.45 -25.91 -1.10
CA SER A 103 -9.24 -27.31 -0.74
C SER A 103 -7.97 -27.55 0.05
N TYR A 104 -6.88 -26.84 -0.27
CA TYR A 104 -5.61 -26.98 0.43
C TYR A 104 -5.76 -26.66 1.93
N LEU A 105 -6.40 -25.56 2.29
CA LEU A 105 -6.54 -25.20 3.70
C LEU A 105 -7.54 -26.13 4.40
N SER A 106 -8.71 -26.37 3.80
CA SER A 106 -9.77 -27.17 4.41
C SER A 106 -9.37 -28.64 4.61
N ASP A 107 -8.69 -29.24 3.63
CA ASP A 107 -8.26 -30.64 3.74
C ASP A 107 -7.15 -30.80 4.78
N ASN A 108 -6.16 -29.92 4.82
CA ASN A 108 -5.08 -30.03 5.81
C ASN A 108 -5.58 -29.81 7.24
N VAL A 109 -6.56 -28.93 7.45
CA VAL A 109 -7.23 -28.78 8.76
C VAL A 109 -7.98 -30.07 9.12
N ARG A 110 -8.80 -30.61 8.21
CA ARG A 110 -9.58 -31.84 8.42
C ARG A 110 -8.71 -33.06 8.74
N HIS A 111 -7.54 -33.16 8.13
CA HIS A 111 -6.59 -34.26 8.38
C HIS A 111 -5.71 -34.04 9.62
N GLY A 112 -5.91 -32.96 10.38
CA GLY A 112 -5.14 -32.67 11.59
C GLY A 112 -3.68 -32.32 11.30
N GLN A 113 -3.37 -31.77 10.12
CA GLN A 113 -1.97 -31.49 9.74
C GLN A 113 -1.32 -30.47 10.69
N HIS A 114 -2.09 -29.50 11.19
CA HIS A 114 -1.64 -28.50 12.16
C HIS A 114 -1.22 -29.11 13.51
N GLU A 115 -1.64 -30.32 13.85
CA GLU A 115 -1.21 -31.00 15.08
C GLU A 115 0.16 -31.68 14.93
N ARG A 116 0.62 -31.91 13.69
CA ARG A 116 1.82 -32.69 13.37
C ARG A 116 2.91 -31.88 12.70
N ASP A 117 2.52 -30.86 11.94
CA ASP A 117 3.37 -29.99 11.17
C ASP A 117 3.37 -28.59 11.79
N ARG A 118 4.48 -28.25 12.44
CA ARG A 118 4.68 -26.95 13.08
C ARG A 118 4.56 -25.77 12.11
N GLN A 119 5.04 -25.90 10.87
CA GLN A 119 5.02 -24.80 9.90
C GLN A 119 3.60 -24.55 9.39
N PHE A 120 2.87 -25.61 9.07
CA PHE A 120 1.44 -25.49 8.73
C PHE A 120 0.62 -24.96 9.91
N ASN A 121 0.97 -25.34 11.15
CA ASN A 121 0.33 -24.79 12.35
C ASN A 121 0.58 -23.28 12.49
N ALA A 122 1.81 -22.82 12.25
CA ALA A 122 2.15 -21.39 12.25
C ALA A 122 1.33 -20.62 11.20
N LEU A 123 1.23 -21.18 9.99
CA LEU A 123 0.42 -20.64 8.90
C LEU A 123 -1.06 -20.54 9.30
N LEU A 124 -1.64 -21.63 9.80
CA LEU A 124 -3.05 -21.67 10.21
C LEU A 124 -3.36 -20.61 11.27
N HIS A 125 -2.51 -20.48 12.30
CA HIS A 125 -2.69 -19.45 13.32
C HIS A 125 -2.46 -18.04 12.78
N SER A 126 -1.53 -17.83 11.84
CA SER A 126 -1.34 -16.51 11.20
C SER A 126 -2.58 -16.07 10.42
N ILE A 127 -3.23 -17.00 9.70
CA ILE A 127 -4.50 -16.77 8.99
C ILE A 127 -5.60 -16.45 9.99
N CYS A 128 -5.73 -17.23 11.06
CA CYS A 128 -6.74 -17.00 12.10
C CYS A 128 -6.56 -15.62 12.77
N ALA A 129 -5.32 -15.25 13.13
CA ALA A 129 -5.00 -13.93 13.69
C ALA A 129 -5.37 -12.82 12.70
N TYR A 130 -4.98 -12.95 11.44
CA TYR A 130 -5.29 -11.97 10.40
C TYR A 130 -6.80 -11.79 10.22
N THR A 131 -7.56 -12.88 10.15
CA THR A 131 -9.03 -12.86 10.08
C THR A 131 -9.63 -12.15 11.29
N LEU A 132 -9.11 -12.41 12.49
CA LEU A 132 -9.52 -11.72 13.72
C LEU A 132 -9.15 -10.23 13.74
N PHE A 133 -8.22 -9.74 12.91
CA PHE A 133 -7.95 -8.30 12.75
C PHE A 133 -8.81 -7.63 11.67
N GLN A 134 -9.39 -8.40 10.74
CA GLN A 134 -10.25 -7.85 9.67
C GLN A 134 -11.62 -7.35 10.16
N PRO A 135 -12.35 -6.54 9.39
CA PRO A 135 -13.69 -6.09 9.76
C PRO A 135 -14.64 -7.26 9.94
N ILE A 136 -15.51 -7.14 10.94
CA ILE A 136 -16.60 -8.10 11.14
C ILE A 136 -17.85 -7.54 10.47
N VAL A 137 -18.50 -8.35 9.62
CA VAL A 137 -19.88 -8.10 9.21
C VAL A 137 -20.81 -8.30 10.41
N SER A 138 -21.93 -7.60 10.46
CA SER A 138 -22.84 -7.59 11.62
C SER A 138 -23.18 -8.98 12.17
N GLU A 139 -23.24 -9.99 11.29
CA GLU A 139 -23.54 -11.38 11.61
C GLU A 139 -22.46 -12.05 12.48
N ASP A 140 -21.16 -11.82 12.25
CA ASP A 140 -20.09 -12.52 12.98
C ASP A 140 -19.74 -11.84 14.32
N ARG A 141 -20.36 -10.69 14.65
CA ARG A 141 -19.96 -9.85 15.79
C ARG A 141 -20.05 -10.56 17.14
N HIS A 142 -21.02 -11.45 17.28
CA HIS A 142 -21.28 -12.19 18.50
C HIS A 142 -20.37 -13.41 18.69
N LEU A 143 -19.68 -13.85 17.64
CA LEU A 143 -18.89 -15.08 17.64
C LEU A 143 -17.59 -14.95 18.45
N PHE A 144 -17.02 -13.74 18.54
CA PHE A 144 -15.72 -13.50 19.17
C PHE A 144 -15.79 -12.35 20.17
N SER A 145 -16.34 -12.60 21.37
CA SER A 145 -16.21 -11.66 22.49
C SER A 145 -14.73 -11.41 22.81
N GLY A 146 -14.35 -10.14 23.04
CA GLY A 146 -12.95 -9.79 23.28
C GLY A 146 -12.02 -10.06 22.10
N ARG A 147 -12.54 -10.10 20.85
CA ARG A 147 -11.83 -10.44 19.62
C ARG A 147 -10.41 -9.92 19.51
N LEU A 148 -10.16 -8.64 19.78
CA LEU A 148 -8.81 -8.08 19.62
C LEU A 148 -7.82 -8.69 20.61
N LYS A 149 -8.25 -9.00 21.84
CA LYS A 149 -7.41 -9.74 22.80
C LYS A 149 -7.14 -11.16 22.31
N LEU A 150 -8.14 -11.82 21.74
CA LEU A 150 -7.96 -13.13 21.11
C LEU A 150 -6.98 -13.04 19.93
N ALA A 151 -7.12 -12.03 19.06
CA ALA A 151 -6.24 -11.80 17.92
C ALA A 151 -4.77 -11.64 18.34
N GLU A 152 -4.49 -10.88 19.40
CA GLU A 152 -3.13 -10.72 19.94
C GLU A 152 -2.58 -12.03 20.53
N SER A 153 -3.43 -12.84 21.19
CA SER A 153 -3.03 -14.16 21.70
C SER A 153 -2.69 -15.14 20.57
N VAL A 154 -3.55 -15.19 19.54
CA VAL A 154 -3.35 -16.03 18.34
C VAL A 154 -2.13 -15.57 17.54
N LEU A 155 -1.90 -14.25 17.43
CA LEU A 155 -0.72 -13.69 16.78
C LEU A 155 0.56 -14.10 17.52
N SER A 156 0.57 -13.99 18.85
CA SER A 156 1.72 -14.39 19.67
C SER A 156 2.02 -15.89 19.52
N CYS A 157 0.96 -16.71 19.49
CA CYS A 157 1.01 -18.13 19.22
C CYS A 157 1.64 -18.45 17.85
N SER A 158 1.17 -17.79 16.78
CA SER A 158 1.74 -17.95 15.42
C SER A 158 3.23 -17.56 15.37
N ILE A 159 3.62 -16.45 16.00
CA ILE A 159 5.02 -16.01 16.07
C ILE A 159 5.92 -17.04 16.77
N ALA A 160 5.44 -17.63 17.87
CA ALA A 160 6.17 -18.68 18.59
C ALA A 160 6.31 -19.96 17.77
N LEU A 161 5.27 -20.34 17.01
CA LEU A 161 5.34 -21.49 16.10
C LEU A 161 6.27 -21.24 14.92
N HIS A 162 6.26 -20.03 14.37
CA HIS A 162 7.06 -19.63 13.20
C HIS A 162 8.55 -19.51 13.55
N GLY A 163 8.88 -19.05 14.76
CA GLY A 163 10.26 -18.92 15.21
C GLY A 163 10.92 -20.26 15.56
N CYS A 164 12.10 -20.54 15.03
CA CYS A 164 12.91 -21.69 15.46
C CYS A 164 14.40 -21.32 15.46
N ARG A 165 15.23 -22.16 16.09
CA ARG A 165 16.68 -21.90 16.25
C ARG A 165 17.38 -21.67 14.90
N ASP A 166 17.03 -22.49 13.91
CA ASP A 166 17.64 -22.50 12.58
C ASP A 166 16.66 -21.98 11.52
N PHE A 167 15.89 -20.94 11.86
CA PHE A 167 14.88 -20.34 10.99
C PHE A 167 15.49 -19.92 9.64
N GLY A 168 14.87 -20.36 8.55
CA GLY A 168 15.34 -20.09 7.17
C GLY A 168 16.32 -21.13 6.59
N GLN A 169 16.76 -22.15 7.33
CA GLN A 169 17.61 -23.22 6.76
C GLN A 169 16.85 -24.11 5.77
N GLU A 170 15.61 -24.46 6.09
CA GLU A 170 14.72 -25.27 5.25
C GLU A 170 13.36 -24.56 5.11
N PRO A 171 13.30 -23.44 4.38
CA PRO A 171 12.06 -22.70 4.20
C PRO A 171 11.07 -23.53 3.40
N THR A 172 9.79 -23.34 3.66
CA THR A 172 8.68 -23.89 2.86
C THR A 172 7.76 -22.78 2.40
N ILE A 173 6.90 -23.08 1.42
CA ILE A 173 5.90 -22.11 0.97
C ILE A 173 5.00 -21.62 2.13
N ASP A 174 4.72 -22.49 3.10
CA ASP A 174 3.93 -22.17 4.28
C ASP A 174 4.65 -21.16 5.19
N THR A 175 5.98 -21.25 5.31
CA THR A 175 6.77 -20.24 6.06
C THR A 175 6.76 -18.86 5.39
N VAL A 176 6.79 -18.81 4.05
CA VAL A 176 6.66 -17.55 3.29
C VAL A 176 5.30 -16.92 3.54
N ILE A 177 4.23 -17.71 3.36
CA ILE A 177 2.85 -17.24 3.51
C ILE A 177 2.56 -16.85 4.97
N THR A 178 3.12 -17.57 5.95
CA THR A 178 3.05 -17.21 7.37
C THR A 178 3.63 -15.81 7.61
N SER A 179 4.83 -15.56 7.11
CA SER A 179 5.50 -14.24 7.23
C SER A 179 4.67 -13.12 6.58
N PHE A 180 4.02 -13.42 5.45
CA PHE A 180 3.08 -12.50 4.79
C PHE A 180 1.84 -12.18 5.66
N PHE A 181 1.19 -13.18 6.25
CA PHE A 181 0.04 -12.93 7.14
C PHE A 181 0.45 -12.21 8.44
N LEU A 182 1.65 -12.48 8.95
CA LEU A 182 2.23 -11.71 10.06
C LEU A 182 2.47 -10.24 9.67
N PHE A 183 2.92 -9.97 8.44
CA PHE A 183 2.95 -8.61 7.88
C PHE A 183 1.56 -7.98 7.90
N GLY A 184 0.55 -8.70 7.40
CA GLY A 184 -0.85 -8.22 7.39
C GLY A 184 -1.36 -7.88 8.78
N CYS A 185 -1.06 -8.71 9.79
CA CYS A 185 -1.43 -8.44 11.18
C CYS A 185 -0.76 -7.16 11.71
N GLN A 186 0.54 -6.96 11.47
CA GLN A 186 1.25 -5.75 11.89
C GLN A 186 0.74 -4.51 11.15
N PHE A 187 0.39 -4.65 9.87
CA PHE A 187 -0.21 -3.58 9.09
C PHE A 187 -1.57 -3.15 9.66
N CYS A 188 -2.44 -4.10 10.01
CA CYS A 188 -3.72 -3.81 10.65
C CYS A 188 -3.57 -3.10 12.01
N ARG A 189 -2.44 -3.31 12.70
CA ARG A 189 -2.12 -2.65 13.97
C ARG A 189 -1.48 -1.26 13.79
N GLY A 190 -1.17 -0.85 12.56
CA GLY A 190 -0.42 0.38 12.28
C GLY A 190 1.07 0.30 12.60
N ASN A 191 1.59 -0.91 12.90
CA ASN A 191 2.99 -1.11 13.26
C ASN A 191 3.88 -1.20 12.00
N HIS A 192 4.05 -0.10 11.28
CA HIS A 192 4.69 -0.12 9.95
C HIS A 192 6.13 -0.66 9.94
N ASN A 193 6.94 -0.37 10.96
CA ASN A 193 8.29 -0.95 11.04
C ASN A 193 8.26 -2.47 11.22
N ALA A 194 7.39 -2.97 12.09
CA ALA A 194 7.22 -4.41 12.29
C ALA A 194 6.62 -5.10 11.05
N ALA A 195 5.70 -4.43 10.37
CA ALA A 195 5.15 -4.88 9.10
C ALA A 195 6.25 -4.99 8.04
N LEU A 196 7.07 -3.95 7.87
CA LEU A 196 8.19 -3.98 6.92
C LEU A 196 9.14 -5.14 7.19
N VAL A 197 9.53 -5.38 8.45
CA VAL A 197 10.38 -6.52 8.82
C VAL A 197 9.75 -7.85 8.38
N ARG A 198 8.45 -8.04 8.62
CA ARG A 198 7.74 -9.27 8.21
C ARG A 198 7.60 -9.41 6.70
N LEU A 199 7.41 -8.31 5.98
CA LEU A 199 7.40 -8.31 4.52
C LEU A 199 8.77 -8.71 3.96
N ARG A 200 9.86 -8.13 4.50
CA ARG A 200 11.23 -8.51 4.12
C ARG A 200 11.55 -9.96 4.46
N GLU A 201 11.11 -10.46 5.61
CA GLU A 201 11.22 -11.88 5.99
C GLU A 201 10.55 -12.77 4.93
N ALA A 202 9.31 -12.46 4.53
CA ALA A 202 8.60 -13.22 3.50
C ALA A 202 9.35 -13.22 2.15
N GLN A 203 9.89 -12.07 1.74
CA GLN A 203 10.61 -11.90 0.48
C GLN A 203 11.94 -12.67 0.48
N VAL A 204 12.70 -12.61 1.56
CA VAL A 204 13.94 -13.37 1.71
C VAL A 204 13.65 -14.88 1.67
N LEU A 205 12.63 -15.36 2.36
CA LEU A 205 12.24 -16.77 2.30
C LEU A 205 11.79 -17.20 0.90
N ALA A 206 11.11 -16.31 0.16
CA ALA A 206 10.72 -16.56 -1.23
C ALA A 206 11.93 -16.62 -2.17
N GLU A 207 12.94 -15.77 -1.95
CA GLU A 207 14.20 -15.79 -2.70
C GLU A 207 14.99 -17.09 -2.43
N LEU A 208 15.06 -17.53 -1.16
CA LEU A 208 15.68 -18.80 -0.78
C LEU A 208 14.99 -20.02 -1.39
N LEU A 209 13.69 -19.91 -1.70
CA LEU A 209 12.91 -20.91 -2.43
C LEU A 209 12.99 -20.77 -3.96
N HIS A 210 13.74 -19.79 -4.46
CA HIS A 210 13.87 -19.44 -5.87
C HIS A 210 12.53 -19.17 -6.56
N LEU A 211 11.55 -18.59 -5.85
CA LEU A 211 10.21 -18.33 -6.42
C LEU A 211 10.25 -17.28 -7.54
N ASN A 212 11.31 -16.47 -7.58
CA ASN A 212 11.56 -15.46 -8.61
C ASN A 212 12.25 -16.01 -9.86
N ASP A 213 12.69 -17.27 -9.86
CA ASP A 213 13.41 -17.88 -10.98
C ASP A 213 12.52 -18.93 -11.67
N PRO A 214 12.00 -18.63 -12.88
CA PRO A 214 11.21 -19.60 -13.66
C PRO A 214 11.92 -20.94 -13.88
N SER A 215 13.25 -20.96 -13.91
CA SER A 215 14.03 -22.19 -14.07
C SER A 215 14.01 -23.09 -12.83
N GLY A 216 13.71 -22.51 -11.66
CA GLY A 216 13.59 -23.21 -10.38
C GLY A 216 12.33 -24.07 -10.23
N TYR A 217 11.38 -23.99 -11.18
CA TYR A 217 10.11 -24.71 -11.12
C TYR A 217 10.14 -26.14 -11.71
N GLY A 218 11.31 -26.62 -12.14
CA GLY A 218 11.46 -27.99 -12.64
C GLY A 218 11.14 -29.06 -11.58
N ASN A 219 10.33 -30.06 -11.93
CA ASN A 219 9.97 -31.21 -11.07
C ASN A 219 9.18 -30.89 -9.78
N ILE A 220 8.41 -29.80 -9.75
CA ILE A 220 7.52 -29.46 -8.62
C ILE A 220 6.12 -30.07 -8.85
N MET A 221 5.47 -30.55 -7.78
CA MET A 221 4.08 -31.04 -7.87
C MET A 221 3.12 -29.91 -8.29
N PRO A 222 2.10 -30.18 -9.12
CA PRO A 222 1.20 -29.14 -9.64
C PRO A 222 0.57 -28.24 -8.56
N GLY A 223 0.13 -28.83 -7.44
CA GLY A 223 -0.46 -28.06 -6.34
C GLY A 223 0.55 -27.18 -5.60
N GLU A 224 1.83 -27.56 -5.54
CA GLU A 224 2.87 -26.71 -4.96
C GLU A 224 3.31 -25.62 -5.94
N PHE A 225 3.41 -25.96 -7.23
CA PHE A 225 3.67 -24.99 -8.30
C PHE A 225 2.64 -23.85 -8.27
N ASP A 226 1.35 -24.18 -8.22
CA ASP A 226 0.25 -23.23 -8.11
C ASP A 226 0.41 -22.29 -6.90
N ARG A 227 0.63 -22.84 -5.69
CA ARG A 227 0.87 -22.04 -4.47
C ARG A 227 2.07 -21.11 -4.60
N ARG A 228 3.17 -21.58 -5.18
CA ARG A 228 4.39 -20.79 -5.37
C ARG A 228 4.16 -19.62 -6.32
N VAL A 229 3.51 -19.85 -7.47
CA VAL A 229 3.19 -18.80 -8.46
C VAL A 229 2.23 -17.75 -7.87
N ARG A 230 1.18 -18.20 -7.17
CA ARG A 230 0.25 -17.31 -6.44
C ARG A 230 0.96 -16.45 -5.40
N THR A 231 1.87 -17.06 -4.63
CA THR A 231 2.61 -16.38 -3.56
C THR A 231 3.58 -15.33 -4.08
N VAL A 232 4.43 -15.68 -5.06
CA VAL A 232 5.39 -14.70 -5.61
C VAL A 232 4.66 -13.52 -6.27
N THR A 233 3.53 -13.79 -6.92
CA THR A 233 2.69 -12.76 -7.52
C THR A 233 2.18 -11.77 -6.48
N ALA A 234 1.60 -12.26 -5.39
CA ALA A 234 1.11 -11.42 -4.30
C ALA A 234 2.24 -10.62 -3.63
N LEU A 235 3.42 -11.23 -3.43
CA LEU A 235 4.58 -10.55 -2.86
C LEU A 235 5.08 -9.40 -3.75
N ILE A 236 5.09 -9.57 -5.08
CA ILE A 236 5.49 -8.50 -6.02
C ILE A 236 4.53 -7.31 -5.95
N ILE A 237 3.23 -7.57 -5.98
CA ILE A 237 2.20 -6.53 -5.90
C ILE A 237 2.35 -5.76 -4.58
N ILE A 238 2.47 -6.48 -3.47
CA ILE A 238 2.56 -5.88 -2.14
C ILE A 238 3.89 -5.16 -1.94
N ASP A 239 5.03 -5.66 -2.45
CA ASP A 239 6.31 -4.94 -2.39
C ASP A 239 6.20 -3.56 -3.06
N ARG A 240 5.59 -3.52 -4.26
CA ARG A 240 5.43 -2.28 -5.04
C ARG A 240 4.46 -1.29 -4.37
N ILE A 241 3.29 -1.77 -3.93
CA ILE A 241 2.31 -0.92 -3.23
C ILE A 241 2.92 -0.38 -1.93
N TYR A 242 3.56 -1.25 -1.14
CA TYR A 242 4.13 -0.87 0.14
C TYR A 242 5.34 0.06 -0.02
N ALA A 243 6.16 -0.12 -1.06
CA ALA A 243 7.23 0.79 -1.43
C ALA A 243 6.72 2.21 -1.73
N LEU A 244 5.63 2.33 -2.49
CA LEU A 244 4.98 3.62 -2.75
C LEU A 244 4.38 4.24 -1.48
N GLN A 245 3.67 3.45 -0.68
CA GLN A 245 3.03 3.92 0.55
C GLN A 245 4.03 4.39 1.61
N ARG A 246 5.18 3.72 1.72
CA ARG A 246 6.10 3.87 2.86
C ARG A 246 7.53 4.26 2.50
N ALA A 247 7.82 4.60 1.25
CA ALA A 247 9.16 5.01 0.81
C ALA A 247 10.24 3.92 0.97
N THR A 248 9.88 2.64 0.84
CA THR A 248 10.85 1.56 1.05
C THR A 248 11.48 1.12 -0.27
N LYS A 249 12.75 0.71 -0.25
CA LYS A 249 13.44 0.17 -1.45
C LYS A 249 12.76 -1.10 -1.93
N LEU A 250 12.71 -1.36 -3.23
CA LEU A 250 12.21 -2.64 -3.71
C LEU A 250 13.22 -3.74 -3.37
N GLN A 251 12.72 -4.91 -2.97
CA GLN A 251 13.58 -6.07 -2.64
C GLN A 251 13.35 -7.22 -3.62
N MET A 252 12.11 -7.40 -4.07
CA MET A 252 11.83 -8.44 -5.05
C MET A 252 12.38 -8.04 -6.42
N PRO A 253 12.93 -8.98 -7.21
CA PRO A 253 13.32 -8.70 -8.58
C PRO A 253 12.15 -8.12 -9.37
N ARG A 254 12.47 -7.28 -10.35
CA ARG A 254 11.48 -6.74 -11.27
C ARG A 254 10.99 -7.84 -12.21
N LEU A 255 10.09 -8.70 -11.74
CA LEU A 255 9.29 -9.51 -12.64
C LEU A 255 8.26 -8.59 -13.29
N MET A 256 8.35 -8.47 -14.61
CA MET A 256 7.40 -7.77 -15.43
C MET A 256 6.07 -8.50 -15.41
N ALA A 257 4.99 -7.77 -15.68
CA ALA A 257 3.67 -8.38 -15.75
C ALA A 257 3.63 -9.57 -16.71
N SER A 258 4.28 -9.46 -17.88
CA SER A 258 4.41 -10.55 -18.86
C SER A 258 5.05 -11.81 -18.28
N GLU A 259 6.12 -11.68 -17.50
CA GLU A 259 6.82 -12.83 -16.91
C GLU A 259 5.94 -13.53 -15.87
N VAL A 260 5.19 -12.76 -15.07
CA VAL A 260 4.20 -13.33 -14.15
C VAL A 260 3.06 -13.99 -14.94
N MET A 261 2.59 -13.40 -16.04
CA MET A 261 1.56 -13.99 -16.89
C MET A 261 2.01 -15.32 -17.48
N ASP A 262 3.27 -15.41 -17.91
CA ASP A 262 3.85 -16.64 -18.44
C ASP A 262 3.85 -17.74 -17.37
N LEU A 263 4.24 -17.43 -16.12
CA LEU A 263 4.16 -18.37 -15.00
C LEU A 263 2.74 -18.85 -14.72
N HIS A 264 1.76 -17.95 -14.72
CA HIS A 264 0.34 -18.31 -14.52
C HIS A 264 -0.20 -19.18 -15.66
N SER A 265 0.26 -18.97 -16.90
CA SER A 265 -0.15 -19.78 -18.05
C SER A 265 0.28 -21.25 -17.96
N LEU A 266 1.29 -21.54 -17.14
CA LEU A 266 1.79 -22.89 -16.90
C LEU A 266 0.96 -23.65 -15.85
N ILE A 267 0.07 -22.98 -15.13
CA ILE A 267 -0.89 -23.62 -14.22
C ILE A 267 -1.93 -24.36 -15.07
N ASN A 268 -1.57 -25.57 -15.51
CA ASN A 268 -2.45 -26.43 -16.30
C ASN A 268 -3.50 -27.10 -15.40
N GLY A 269 -4.77 -26.77 -15.61
CA GLY A 269 -5.90 -27.48 -15.03
C GLY A 269 -7.20 -26.98 -15.63
N ALA A 270 -8.07 -27.89 -16.08
CA ALA A 270 -9.47 -27.52 -16.30
C ALA A 270 -10.08 -27.30 -14.92
N SER A 271 -10.35 -26.05 -14.58
CA SER A 271 -10.96 -25.71 -13.30
C SER A 271 -12.35 -26.32 -13.21
N SER A 272 -12.68 -26.85 -12.03
CA SER A 272 -14.05 -27.27 -11.75
C SER A 272 -14.96 -26.04 -11.61
N PRO A 273 -16.28 -26.18 -11.75
CA PRO A 273 -17.21 -25.08 -11.47
C PRO A 273 -17.08 -24.48 -10.06
N GLU A 274 -16.61 -25.28 -9.09
CA GLU A 274 -16.37 -24.83 -7.71
C GLU A 274 -15.10 -23.96 -7.60
N GLU A 275 -14.13 -24.14 -8.50
CA GLU A 275 -12.87 -23.38 -8.55
C GLU A 275 -12.99 -22.10 -9.40
N ALA A 276 -14.07 -21.92 -10.14
CA ALA A 276 -14.30 -20.74 -10.99
C ALA A 276 -14.17 -19.38 -10.24
N PRO A 277 -14.62 -19.22 -8.97
CA PRO A 277 -14.37 -17.99 -8.22
C PRO A 277 -12.88 -17.72 -7.94
N GLU A 278 -12.08 -18.77 -7.77
CA GLU A 278 -10.63 -18.64 -7.56
C GLU A 278 -9.92 -18.25 -8.85
N ASP A 279 -10.35 -18.76 -10.00
CA ASP A 279 -9.82 -18.34 -11.31
C ASP A 279 -10.11 -16.86 -11.59
N LEU A 280 -11.34 -16.43 -11.30
CA LEU A 280 -11.71 -15.01 -11.33
C LEU A 280 -10.82 -14.18 -10.39
N ALA A 281 -10.48 -14.73 -9.23
CA ALA A 281 -9.60 -14.06 -8.30
C ALA A 281 -8.17 -13.90 -8.83
N ILE A 282 -7.64 -14.92 -9.51
CA ILE A 282 -6.35 -14.84 -10.18
C ILE A 282 -6.37 -13.79 -11.30
N GLU A 283 -7.45 -13.68 -12.07
CA GLU A 283 -7.57 -12.62 -13.08
C GLU A 283 -7.55 -11.21 -12.48
N GLY A 284 -8.22 -11.01 -11.33
CA GLY A 284 -8.13 -9.74 -10.59
C GLY A 284 -6.70 -9.39 -10.18
N ILE A 285 -5.94 -10.38 -9.71
CA ILE A 285 -4.52 -10.20 -9.37
C ILE A 285 -3.69 -9.82 -10.58
N ARG A 286 -3.92 -10.47 -11.73
CA ARG A 286 -3.22 -10.16 -12.98
C ARG A 286 -3.38 -8.68 -13.35
N GLN A 287 -4.59 -8.14 -13.24
CA GLN A 287 -4.87 -6.71 -13.47
C GLN A 287 -4.17 -5.78 -12.47
N MET A 288 -3.98 -6.23 -11.21
CA MET A 288 -3.25 -5.46 -10.20
C MET A 288 -1.74 -5.39 -10.51
N ILE A 289 -1.15 -6.45 -11.06
CA ILE A 289 0.26 -6.43 -11.49
C ILE A 289 0.47 -5.40 -12.60
N ASP A 290 -0.41 -5.41 -13.61
CA ASP A 290 -0.39 -4.42 -14.70
C ASP A 290 -0.52 -2.99 -14.18
N SER A 291 -1.24 -2.81 -13.06
CA SER A 291 -1.44 -1.51 -12.43
C SER A 291 -0.20 -1.03 -11.66
N THR A 292 0.75 -1.92 -11.35
CA THR A 292 1.95 -1.62 -10.56
C THR A 292 3.26 -1.84 -11.32
N ASP A 293 3.22 -2.24 -12.59
CA ASP A 293 4.37 -2.61 -13.42
C ASP A 293 5.42 -1.48 -13.60
N PHE A 294 4.99 -0.22 -13.51
CA PHE A 294 5.84 0.95 -13.64
C PHE A 294 6.68 1.26 -12.39
N VAL A 295 6.37 0.63 -11.25
CA VAL A 295 6.97 0.93 -9.94
C VAL A 295 8.36 0.35 -9.82
N ASP A 296 9.29 1.21 -9.45
CA ASP A 296 10.71 1.03 -9.68
C ASP A 296 11.48 1.95 -8.69
N ASP A 297 12.75 1.65 -8.36
CA ASP A 297 13.46 2.42 -7.33
C ASP A 297 13.62 3.91 -7.67
N THR A 298 13.66 4.26 -8.96
CA THR A 298 13.68 5.67 -9.39
C THR A 298 12.33 6.32 -9.11
N VAL A 299 11.23 5.68 -9.47
CA VAL A 299 9.87 6.15 -9.18
C VAL A 299 9.67 6.29 -7.67
N VAL A 300 10.08 5.31 -6.85
CA VAL A 300 9.91 5.36 -5.39
C VAL A 300 10.75 6.49 -4.76
N ARG A 301 11.95 6.77 -5.28
CA ARG A 301 12.77 7.90 -4.79
C ARG A 301 12.18 9.25 -5.22
N CYS A 302 11.76 9.38 -6.48
CA CYS A 302 11.11 10.59 -7.00
C CYS A 302 9.80 10.87 -6.25
N TRP A 303 9.05 9.82 -5.97
CA TRP A 303 7.78 9.85 -5.24
C TRP A 303 7.86 10.63 -3.93
N LYS A 304 8.95 10.44 -3.17
CA LYS A 304 9.14 11.06 -1.85
C LYS A 304 10.00 12.31 -1.89
N ASN A 305 10.13 12.92 -3.07
CA ASN A 305 10.99 14.08 -3.31
C ASN A 305 12.45 13.85 -2.82
N SER A 306 12.89 12.59 -2.79
CA SER A 306 14.20 12.17 -2.26
C SER A 306 15.24 11.99 -3.38
N CYS A 307 14.84 12.27 -4.63
CA CYS A 307 15.69 12.22 -5.81
C CYS A 307 16.59 13.47 -5.97
N GLN A 308 16.40 14.48 -5.09
CA GLN A 308 17.16 15.74 -5.06
C GLN A 308 17.17 16.49 -6.41
N MET A 309 16.28 16.14 -7.34
CA MET A 309 16.25 16.66 -8.71
C MET A 309 17.64 16.64 -9.39
N ASP A 310 18.45 15.62 -9.09
CA ASP A 310 19.81 15.51 -9.63
C ASP A 310 19.78 15.51 -11.18
N PRO A 311 20.33 16.53 -11.86
CA PRO A 311 20.25 16.62 -13.31
C PRO A 311 20.96 15.48 -14.06
N GLU A 312 21.82 14.70 -13.40
CA GLU A 312 22.48 13.53 -14.00
C GLU A 312 21.64 12.25 -13.92
N GLU A 313 20.60 12.20 -13.06
CA GLU A 313 19.68 11.07 -12.99
C GLU A 313 18.60 11.14 -14.08
N GLN A 314 18.30 9.99 -14.70
CA GLN A 314 17.09 9.84 -15.51
C GLN A 314 15.86 9.77 -14.60
N HIS A 315 15.36 10.94 -14.20
CA HIS A 315 14.10 11.09 -13.46
C HIS A 315 12.88 10.63 -14.26
N VAL A 316 11.72 10.68 -13.63
CA VAL A 316 10.44 10.50 -14.32
C VAL A 316 10.18 11.71 -15.23
N THR A 317 9.95 11.50 -16.53
CA THR A 317 9.67 12.59 -17.49
C THR A 317 8.19 12.97 -17.51
N PRO A 318 7.82 14.23 -17.88
CA PRO A 318 6.41 14.62 -18.00
C PRO A 318 5.63 13.76 -19.01
N GLU A 319 6.27 13.27 -20.08
CA GLU A 319 5.65 12.36 -21.05
C GLU A 319 5.33 11.00 -20.43
N ARG A 320 6.26 10.46 -19.62
CA ARG A 320 6.06 9.19 -18.90
C ARG A 320 4.92 9.34 -17.91
N VAL A 321 4.86 10.42 -17.14
CA VAL A 321 3.75 10.63 -16.19
C VAL A 321 2.43 10.79 -16.91
N THR A 322 2.37 11.63 -17.96
CA THR A 322 1.16 11.82 -18.78
C THR A 322 0.66 10.49 -19.34
N TYR A 323 1.55 9.66 -19.86
CA TYR A 323 1.22 8.32 -20.36
C TYR A 323 0.63 7.43 -19.25
N LEU A 324 1.25 7.39 -18.06
CA LEU A 324 0.79 6.56 -16.95
C LEU A 324 -0.56 7.04 -16.40
N LEU A 325 -0.76 8.36 -16.23
CA LEU A 325 -2.05 8.95 -15.84
C LEU A 325 -3.14 8.55 -16.84
N ALA A 326 -2.89 8.72 -18.14
CA ALA A 326 -3.83 8.33 -19.18
C ALA A 326 -4.06 6.80 -19.24
N ARG A 327 -3.05 5.97 -18.95
CA ARG A 327 -3.17 4.51 -18.90
C ARG A 327 -4.06 4.05 -17.75
N TYR A 328 -3.89 4.64 -16.56
CA TYR A 328 -4.57 4.19 -15.35
C TYR A 328 -5.96 4.80 -15.14
N MET A 329 -6.23 5.98 -15.71
CA MET A 329 -7.58 6.56 -15.77
C MET A 329 -8.47 5.97 -16.87
N ARG A 330 -7.93 5.20 -17.82
CA ARG A 330 -8.77 4.46 -18.79
C ARG A 330 -9.65 3.45 -18.04
N PRO A 331 -10.93 3.32 -18.43
CA PRO A 331 -11.80 2.29 -17.89
C PRO A 331 -11.14 0.91 -18.01
N LEU A 332 -11.24 0.12 -16.95
CA LEU A 332 -10.85 -1.29 -17.00
C LEU A 332 -11.64 -1.94 -18.14
N ARG A 333 -10.95 -2.75 -18.95
CA ARG A 333 -11.63 -3.48 -20.03
C ARG A 333 -12.67 -4.38 -19.37
N PRO A 334 -13.95 -4.35 -19.78
CA PRO A 334 -14.92 -5.32 -19.33
C PRO A 334 -14.50 -6.69 -19.89
N THR A 335 -13.68 -7.39 -19.13
CA THR A 335 -13.42 -8.81 -19.36
C THR A 335 -14.66 -9.57 -18.86
N SER A 336 -15.01 -10.69 -19.50
CA SER A 336 -16.03 -11.61 -18.98
C SER A 336 -15.70 -12.16 -17.58
N ALA A 337 -14.52 -11.83 -17.07
CA ALA A 337 -13.90 -12.26 -15.83
C ALA A 337 -13.21 -11.08 -15.10
N THR A 338 -13.85 -9.91 -14.96
CA THR A 338 -13.41 -9.01 -13.89
C THR A 338 -13.60 -9.77 -12.58
N GLY A 339 -12.59 -9.82 -11.71
CA GLY A 339 -12.65 -10.58 -10.44
C GLY A 339 -13.88 -10.25 -9.58
N THR A 340 -13.93 -10.78 -8.36
CA THR A 340 -15.05 -10.46 -7.45
C THR A 340 -15.29 -8.95 -7.32
N GLU A 341 -16.52 -8.54 -6.99
CA GLU A 341 -16.84 -7.12 -6.80
C GLU A 341 -15.83 -6.42 -5.87
N ALA A 342 -15.45 -7.08 -4.77
CA ALA A 342 -14.42 -6.60 -3.86
C ALA A 342 -13.06 -6.39 -4.55
N GLN A 343 -12.60 -7.33 -5.37
CA GLN A 343 -11.34 -7.17 -6.11
C GLN A 343 -11.43 -6.08 -7.16
N HIS A 344 -12.55 -5.99 -7.89
CA HIS A 344 -12.75 -4.91 -8.84
C HIS A 344 -12.69 -3.54 -8.15
N ALA A 345 -13.29 -3.42 -6.96
CA ALA A 345 -13.20 -2.22 -6.16
C ALA A 345 -11.74 -1.91 -5.75
N ASP A 346 -10.97 -2.87 -5.23
CA ASP A 346 -9.58 -2.62 -4.84
C ASP A 346 -8.68 -2.27 -6.04
N ILE A 347 -8.84 -2.93 -7.19
CA ILE A 347 -8.09 -2.60 -8.41
C ILE A 347 -8.41 -1.16 -8.84
N LEU A 348 -9.69 -0.80 -8.93
CA LEU A 348 -10.10 0.51 -9.40
C LEU A 348 -9.65 1.63 -8.44
N ILE A 349 -9.85 1.46 -7.14
CA ILE A 349 -9.43 2.44 -6.13
C ILE A 349 -7.90 2.53 -6.06
N THR A 350 -7.18 1.41 -6.20
CA THR A 350 -5.72 1.42 -6.27
C THR A 350 -5.22 2.15 -7.51
N ARG A 351 -5.88 2.01 -8.67
CA ARG A 351 -5.54 2.78 -9.89
C ARG A 351 -5.76 4.27 -9.69
N HIS A 352 -6.88 4.69 -9.12
CA HIS A 352 -7.14 6.10 -8.85
C HIS A 352 -6.15 6.67 -7.83
N TRP A 353 -5.82 5.89 -6.81
CA TRP A 353 -4.76 6.23 -5.87
C TRP A 353 -3.43 6.42 -6.60
N ILE A 354 -2.99 5.46 -7.42
CA ILE A 354 -1.79 5.60 -8.26
C ILE A 354 -1.84 6.85 -9.14
N CYS A 355 -2.98 7.20 -9.73
CA CYS A 355 -3.13 8.42 -10.51
C CYS A 355 -2.97 9.68 -9.65
N SER A 356 -3.61 9.73 -8.48
CA SER A 356 -3.46 10.83 -7.53
C SER A 356 -2.00 11.00 -7.12
N MET A 357 -1.33 9.88 -6.88
CA MET A 357 0.10 9.84 -6.59
C MET A 357 0.88 10.44 -7.77
N LEU A 358 0.84 9.82 -8.95
CA LEU A 358 1.53 10.31 -10.17
C LEU A 358 1.32 11.81 -10.44
N TRP A 359 0.12 12.33 -10.19
CA TRP A 359 -0.16 13.75 -10.31
C TRP A 359 0.63 14.59 -9.28
N THR A 360 0.67 14.21 -8.00
CA THR A 360 1.54 14.84 -6.98
C THR A 360 3.02 14.75 -7.32
N LEU A 361 3.47 13.64 -7.89
CA LEU A 361 4.85 13.54 -8.37
C LEU A 361 5.12 14.59 -9.46
N SER A 362 4.20 14.74 -10.41
CA SER A 362 4.31 15.76 -11.45
C SER A 362 4.39 17.17 -10.85
N PHE A 363 3.61 17.42 -9.80
CA PHE A 363 3.61 18.69 -9.08
C PHE A 363 4.97 18.96 -8.42
N HIS A 364 5.51 18.01 -7.64
CA HIS A 364 6.82 18.17 -7.00
C HIS A 364 7.96 18.38 -7.99
N HIS A 365 7.89 17.78 -9.17
CA HIS A 365 8.87 17.98 -10.24
C HIS A 365 8.64 19.22 -11.10
N GLY A 366 7.62 20.03 -10.80
CA GLY A 366 7.32 21.28 -11.52
C GLY A 366 6.75 21.08 -12.92
N TYR A 367 6.17 19.91 -13.21
CA TYR A 367 5.56 19.61 -14.50
C TYR A 367 4.12 20.12 -14.62
N THR A 368 3.49 20.49 -13.51
CA THR A 368 2.10 20.93 -13.50
C THR A 368 1.96 22.42 -13.76
N SER A 369 0.98 22.80 -14.58
CA SER A 369 0.65 24.20 -14.83
C SER A 369 -0.80 24.34 -15.29
N PHE A 370 -1.45 25.46 -14.96
CA PHE A 370 -2.78 25.80 -15.49
C PHE A 370 -2.80 25.91 -17.02
N SER A 371 -1.67 26.31 -17.62
CA SER A 371 -1.50 26.43 -19.07
C SER A 371 -0.81 25.22 -19.69
N ALA A 372 -0.68 24.10 -18.95
CA ALA A 372 -0.10 22.88 -19.50
C ALA A 372 -0.92 22.40 -20.71
N SER A 373 -0.23 22.00 -21.78
CA SER A 373 -0.86 21.52 -23.02
C SER A 373 -1.58 20.19 -22.81
N SER A 374 -1.00 19.32 -21.98
CA SER A 374 -1.62 18.07 -21.53
C SER A 374 -2.56 18.33 -20.36
N LYS A 375 -3.82 17.89 -20.48
CA LYS A 375 -4.82 18.01 -19.40
C LYS A 375 -4.37 17.28 -18.14
N GLU A 376 -3.61 16.19 -18.28
CA GLU A 376 -3.08 15.34 -17.19
C GLU A 376 -2.15 16.12 -16.25
N LEU A 377 -1.53 17.19 -16.73
CA LEU A 377 -0.59 18.03 -15.97
C LEU A 377 -1.25 19.33 -15.46
N GLN A 378 -2.57 19.47 -15.56
CA GLN A 378 -3.29 20.60 -15.00
C GLN A 378 -3.81 20.30 -13.58
N PRO A 379 -3.93 21.30 -12.68
CA PRO A 379 -4.55 21.12 -11.37
C PRO A 379 -5.99 20.58 -11.38
N SER A 380 -6.75 20.89 -12.44
CA SER A 380 -8.09 20.34 -12.67
C SER A 380 -8.10 18.81 -12.80
N TYR A 381 -6.97 18.18 -13.16
CA TYR A 381 -6.87 16.73 -13.29
C TYR A 381 -6.88 16.02 -11.93
N ALA A 382 -6.27 16.61 -10.90
CA ALA A 382 -6.37 16.09 -9.53
C ALA A 382 -7.82 16.08 -9.02
N VAL A 383 -8.57 17.15 -9.34
CA VAL A 383 -10.01 17.25 -9.04
C VAL A 383 -10.78 16.16 -9.77
N HIS A 384 -10.47 15.91 -11.05
CA HIS A 384 -11.08 14.84 -11.83
C HIS A 384 -10.80 13.44 -11.24
N ILE A 385 -9.55 13.13 -10.87
CA ILE A 385 -9.19 11.86 -10.21
C ILE A 385 -10.01 11.66 -8.94
N ALA A 386 -10.10 12.69 -8.09
CA ALA A 386 -10.85 12.63 -6.85
C ALA A 386 -12.36 12.46 -7.08
N ALA A 387 -12.93 13.16 -8.06
CA ALA A 387 -14.35 13.04 -8.45
C ALA A 387 -14.68 11.63 -8.97
N GLU A 388 -13.85 11.08 -9.87
CA GLU A 388 -14.00 9.71 -10.38
C GLU A 388 -13.86 8.68 -9.26
N THR A 389 -13.03 8.94 -8.26
CA THR A 389 -12.87 8.06 -7.09
C THR A 389 -14.15 7.97 -6.27
N VAL A 390 -14.75 9.09 -5.89
CA VAL A 390 -16.01 9.06 -5.11
C VAL A 390 -17.19 8.53 -5.92
N GLU A 391 -17.19 8.71 -7.25
CA GLU A 391 -18.17 8.09 -8.12
C GLU A 391 -17.96 6.57 -8.22
N ALA A 392 -16.73 6.11 -8.39
CA ALA A 392 -16.40 4.70 -8.40
C ALA A 392 -16.82 4.00 -7.10
N CYS A 393 -16.52 4.58 -5.93
CA CYS A 393 -16.96 4.04 -4.65
C CYS A 393 -18.47 3.87 -4.55
N SER A 394 -19.26 4.76 -5.16
CA SER A 394 -20.73 4.67 -5.15
C SER A 394 -21.30 3.51 -5.98
N LYS A 395 -20.47 2.87 -6.83
CA LYS A 395 -20.85 1.74 -7.69
C LYS A 395 -20.67 0.38 -7.01
N PHE A 396 -20.05 0.34 -5.84
CA PHE A 396 -19.76 -0.89 -5.11
C PHE A 396 -20.55 -0.99 -3.81
N ALA A 397 -20.88 -2.20 -3.39
CA ALA A 397 -21.38 -2.43 -2.04
C ALA A 397 -20.34 -2.02 -0.99
N LEU A 398 -20.78 -1.43 0.12
CA LEU A 398 -19.88 -1.01 1.21
C LEU A 398 -19.08 -2.20 1.77
N SER A 399 -19.70 -3.37 1.87
CA SER A 399 -19.04 -4.62 2.29
C SER A 399 -17.89 -5.03 1.35
N SER A 400 -18.05 -4.82 0.04
CA SER A 400 -17.03 -5.10 -0.97
C SER A 400 -15.83 -4.16 -0.84
N LEU A 401 -16.07 -2.88 -0.53
CA LEU A 401 -15.02 -1.92 -0.20
C LEU A 401 -14.31 -2.26 1.13
N GLU A 402 -15.07 -2.65 2.16
CA GLU A 402 -14.56 -2.96 3.49
C GLU A 402 -13.72 -4.24 3.57
N THR A 403 -13.84 -5.13 2.58
CA THR A 403 -13.12 -6.42 2.50
C THR A 403 -11.59 -6.24 2.56
N HIS A 404 -11.06 -5.17 1.94
CA HIS A 404 -9.62 -4.85 1.90
C HIS A 404 -9.14 -4.07 3.11
N GLY A 405 -10.07 -3.70 3.98
CA GLY A 405 -9.78 -3.13 5.28
C GLY A 405 -9.06 -1.78 5.26
N VAL A 406 -8.14 -1.60 6.20
CA VAL A 406 -7.51 -0.30 6.48
C VAL A 406 -6.68 0.23 5.30
N GLY A 407 -6.15 -0.65 4.45
CA GLY A 407 -5.34 -0.26 3.30
C GLY A 407 -6.15 0.45 2.21
N LEU A 408 -7.41 0.10 2.00
CA LEU A 408 -8.26 0.79 1.04
C LEU A 408 -8.70 2.16 1.58
N VAL A 409 -9.02 2.25 2.87
CA VAL A 409 -9.36 3.53 3.52
C VAL A 409 -8.19 4.50 3.49
N GLU A 410 -6.97 4.01 3.72
CA GLU A 410 -5.76 4.81 3.61
C GLU A 410 -5.62 5.44 2.21
N LYS A 411 -5.80 4.65 1.15
CA LYS A 411 -5.77 5.15 -0.24
C LYS A 411 -6.81 6.25 -0.48
N LEU A 412 -8.04 6.06 0.00
CA LEU A 412 -9.11 7.08 -0.11
C LEU A 412 -8.76 8.36 0.65
N PHE A 413 -8.21 8.21 1.85
CA PHE A 413 -7.74 9.33 2.66
C PHE A 413 -6.62 10.10 1.95
N GLU A 414 -5.60 9.42 1.40
CA GLU A 414 -4.50 10.06 0.68
C GLU A 414 -4.98 10.85 -0.55
N ILE A 415 -5.92 10.30 -1.34
CA ILE A 415 -6.54 11.01 -2.47
C ILE A 415 -7.27 12.27 -1.98
N ALA A 416 -8.02 12.15 -0.89
CA ALA A 416 -8.77 13.27 -0.34
C ALA A 416 -7.84 14.37 0.21
N VAL A 417 -6.76 14.00 0.91
CA VAL A 417 -5.74 14.94 1.40
C VAL A 417 -5.06 15.66 0.25
N ASN A 418 -4.70 14.95 -0.82
CA ASN A 418 -4.15 15.57 -2.04
C ASN A 418 -5.11 16.64 -2.61
N LEU A 419 -6.41 16.32 -2.69
CA LEU A 419 -7.41 17.28 -3.13
C LEU A 419 -7.48 18.54 -2.23
N THR A 420 -7.27 18.41 -0.91
CA THR A 420 -7.20 19.58 -0.02
C THR A 420 -6.00 20.49 -0.31
N GLN A 421 -4.86 19.91 -0.71
CA GLN A 421 -3.67 20.68 -1.10
C GLN A 421 -3.94 21.47 -2.39
N VAL A 422 -4.60 20.84 -3.35
CA VAL A 422 -5.04 21.49 -4.60
C VAL A 422 -6.03 22.62 -4.32
N ALA A 423 -6.96 22.44 -3.38
CA ALA A 423 -7.90 23.48 -2.97
C ALA A 423 -7.17 24.72 -2.42
N ARG A 424 -6.22 24.51 -1.51
CA ARG A 424 -5.40 25.60 -0.94
C ARG A 424 -4.56 26.31 -2.00
N ALA A 425 -4.04 25.58 -2.99
CA ALA A 425 -3.34 26.17 -4.13
C ALA A 425 -4.27 27.05 -5.00
N PHE A 426 -5.55 26.70 -5.11
CA PHE A 426 -6.55 27.58 -5.75
C PHE A 426 -6.81 28.86 -4.92
N GLU A 427 -6.93 28.74 -3.60
CA GLU A 427 -7.20 29.87 -2.68
C GLU A 427 -6.06 30.89 -2.66
N LEU A 428 -4.81 30.45 -2.54
CA LEU A 428 -3.64 31.36 -2.53
C LEU A 428 -3.48 32.12 -3.86
N ASN A 429 -3.95 31.54 -4.98
CA ASN A 429 -4.01 32.23 -6.26
C ASN A 429 -5.11 33.31 -6.30
N MET A 430 -6.14 33.23 -5.43
CA MET A 430 -7.16 34.30 -5.29
C MET A 430 -6.57 35.54 -4.62
N GLU A 431 -5.85 35.35 -3.50
CA GLU A 431 -5.26 36.46 -2.72
C GLU A 431 -4.22 37.26 -3.54
N ARG A 432 -3.44 36.56 -4.38
CA ARG A 432 -2.39 37.18 -5.22
C ARG A 432 -2.97 38.03 -6.35
N THR A 433 -4.16 37.69 -6.86
CA THR A 433 -4.86 38.50 -7.87
C THR A 433 -5.59 39.71 -7.29
N ASP A 434 -6.10 39.62 -6.06
CA ASP A 434 -6.80 40.74 -5.40
C ASP A 434 -5.82 41.77 -4.79
N GLY A 435 -4.64 41.34 -4.34
CA GLY A 435 -3.59 42.24 -3.84
C GLY A 435 -2.80 42.99 -4.92
N GLY A 436 -2.88 42.56 -6.19
CA GLY A 436 -2.10 43.12 -7.31
C GLY A 436 -2.56 44.50 -7.80
N ASN A 437 -3.72 44.99 -7.34
CA ASN A 437 -4.27 46.30 -7.76
C ASN A 437 -4.11 47.42 -6.71
N ALA A 438 -3.42 47.18 -5.60
CA ALA A 438 -3.12 48.21 -4.60
C ALA A 438 -1.61 48.29 -4.33
N ILE A 439 -0.98 49.30 -4.95
CA ILE A 439 0.26 50.03 -4.63
C ILE A 439 1.00 50.31 -5.94
N SER A 440 0.53 51.32 -6.67
CA SER A 440 1.43 52.14 -7.48
C SER A 440 1.90 53.28 -6.58
N GLY A 441 3.19 53.28 -6.25
CA GLY A 441 3.75 54.21 -5.28
C GLY A 441 5.26 54.09 -5.17
N SER A 442 5.95 54.72 -6.12
CA SER A 442 7.32 55.27 -6.04
C SER A 442 8.44 54.46 -5.36
N ARG A 443 9.46 54.14 -6.16
CA ARG A 443 10.83 53.83 -5.72
C ARG A 443 11.35 54.86 -4.70
N SER A 444 12.09 54.39 -3.69
CA SER A 444 13.35 55.03 -3.31
C SER A 444 14.34 54.00 -2.78
N SER A 445 15.54 54.06 -3.35
CA SER A 445 16.75 53.40 -2.89
C SER A 445 17.20 54.03 -1.57
N ALA A 446 17.57 53.21 -0.58
CA ALA A 446 18.45 53.62 0.51
C ALA A 446 19.25 52.40 0.97
N VAL A 447 20.53 52.42 0.60
CA VAL A 447 21.61 51.62 1.16
C VAL A 447 21.83 52.07 2.60
N LEU A 448 21.89 51.13 3.54
CA LEU A 448 22.53 51.33 4.84
C LEU A 448 23.20 50.02 5.25
N GLU A 449 24.51 49.98 5.06
CA GLU A 449 25.43 49.03 5.65
C GLU A 449 25.45 49.21 7.17
N THR A 450 25.46 48.11 7.91
CA THR A 450 26.15 48.01 9.20
C THR A 450 26.65 46.57 9.39
N GLU A 451 27.95 46.47 9.64
CA GLU A 451 28.74 45.24 9.67
C GLU A 451 28.70 44.50 11.03
N SER A 452 28.73 43.16 10.94
CA SER A 452 29.45 42.19 11.80
C SER A 452 28.90 41.90 13.22
N LEU A 453 28.89 40.67 13.79
CA LEU A 453 29.77 39.49 13.75
C LEU A 453 29.04 38.20 14.18
N ASP A 454 29.26 37.09 13.44
CA ASP A 454 29.76 35.75 13.88
C ASP A 454 29.15 34.57 13.07
N PRO A 455 29.94 33.70 12.38
CA PRO A 455 29.45 32.88 11.28
C PRO A 455 29.60 31.37 11.54
N THR A 456 28.74 30.74 12.34
CA THR A 456 28.64 29.25 12.36
C THR A 456 27.29 28.77 12.90
N TYR A 457 26.24 28.97 12.11
CA TYR A 457 25.04 28.11 12.14
C TYR A 457 24.21 28.40 10.88
N VAL A 458 24.50 27.71 9.78
CA VAL A 458 23.59 27.70 8.62
C VAL A 458 22.56 26.61 8.93
N ALA A 459 21.39 27.03 9.38
CA ALA A 459 20.23 26.16 9.43
C ALA A 459 20.01 25.58 8.01
N PRO A 460 19.67 24.28 7.87
CA PRO A 460 19.25 23.76 6.58
C PRO A 460 18.05 24.58 6.10
N PRO A 461 17.91 24.88 4.80
CA PRO A 461 16.75 25.60 4.31
C PRO A 461 15.52 24.77 4.67
N SER A 462 14.68 25.29 5.55
CA SER A 462 13.27 24.92 5.58
C SER A 462 12.64 25.52 4.32
N GLU A 463 12.98 24.95 3.16
CA GLU A 463 12.27 25.24 1.92
C GLU A 463 10.96 24.46 1.98
N GLU A 464 9.96 25.06 2.64
CA GLU A 464 8.58 24.88 2.21
C GLU A 464 8.56 25.17 0.70
N LEU A 465 8.44 24.12 -0.09
CA LEU A 465 8.33 24.23 -1.54
C LEU A 465 7.09 25.09 -1.82
N ASP A 466 7.31 26.32 -2.26
CA ASP A 466 6.27 27.32 -2.42
C ASP A 466 5.33 26.90 -3.57
N TRP A 467 4.19 26.32 -3.21
CA TRP A 467 3.11 25.92 -4.13
C TRP A 467 2.67 27.07 -5.05
N THR A 468 2.98 28.32 -4.68
CA THR A 468 2.56 29.53 -5.39
C THR A 468 3.47 29.92 -6.56
N ALA A 469 4.69 29.38 -6.65
CA ALA A 469 5.70 29.83 -7.61
C ALA A 469 5.46 29.36 -9.07
N GLN A 470 4.52 28.44 -9.30
CA GLN A 470 4.29 27.79 -10.60
C GLN A 470 3.02 28.29 -11.34
N LEU A 471 2.40 29.39 -10.91
CA LEU A 471 1.04 29.78 -11.32
C LEU A 471 0.98 31.06 -12.18
N PRO A 472 0.28 31.06 -13.34
CA PRO A 472 0.02 32.28 -14.12
C PRO A 472 -1.25 33.05 -13.67
N ASN A 473 -1.23 34.38 -13.83
CA ASN A 473 -2.11 35.35 -13.16
C ASN A 473 -3.56 35.53 -13.65
N ASN A 474 -4.07 34.83 -14.68
CA ASN A 474 -5.29 35.31 -15.36
C ASN A 474 -6.40 34.24 -15.47
N PHE A 475 -7.46 34.27 -14.63
CA PHE A 475 -8.78 33.63 -14.87
C PHE A 475 -9.78 33.98 -13.75
N ILE A 476 -10.47 35.14 -13.78
CA ILE A 476 -11.17 35.67 -12.58
C ILE A 476 -12.64 35.16 -12.39
N ASP A 477 -13.37 34.75 -13.43
CA ASP A 477 -14.81 34.41 -13.29
C ASP A 477 -15.17 32.91 -13.12
N SER A 478 -14.18 32.00 -13.06
CA SER A 478 -14.40 30.54 -12.96
C SER A 478 -13.90 29.91 -11.64
N ARG A 479 -13.53 30.71 -10.64
CA ARG A 479 -12.72 30.25 -9.48
C ARG A 479 -13.53 29.92 -8.22
N GLU A 480 -14.55 30.70 -7.86
CA GLU A 480 -15.45 30.37 -6.73
C GLU A 480 -16.23 29.07 -6.97
N THR A 481 -16.63 28.83 -8.22
CA THR A 481 -17.29 27.58 -8.65
C THR A 481 -16.36 26.38 -8.55
N GLN A 482 -15.05 26.55 -8.78
CA GLN A 482 -14.05 25.49 -8.62
C GLN A 482 -13.84 25.10 -7.16
N ILE A 483 -13.69 26.07 -6.26
CA ILE A 483 -13.55 25.79 -4.81
C ILE A 483 -14.82 25.12 -4.27
N SER A 484 -15.99 25.64 -4.61
CA SER A 484 -17.27 25.03 -4.23
C SER A 484 -17.40 23.58 -4.74
N HIS A 485 -16.97 23.33 -5.98
CA HIS A 485 -16.94 21.97 -6.55
C HIS A 485 -15.96 21.04 -5.81
N VAL A 486 -14.76 21.52 -5.48
CA VAL A 486 -13.77 20.76 -4.71
C VAL A 486 -14.30 20.43 -3.32
N MET A 487 -14.92 21.38 -2.63
CA MET A 487 -15.53 21.17 -1.31
C MET A 487 -16.69 20.16 -1.37
N ALA A 488 -17.48 20.16 -2.44
CA ALA A 488 -18.52 19.16 -2.64
C ALA A 488 -17.93 17.74 -2.76
N ILE A 489 -16.80 17.57 -3.44
CA ILE A 489 -16.09 16.28 -3.54
C ILE A 489 -15.52 15.88 -2.17
N LEU A 490 -14.87 16.79 -1.45
CA LEU A 490 -14.32 16.54 -0.11
C LEU A 490 -15.40 16.10 0.89
N ASN A 491 -16.58 16.71 0.84
CA ASN A 491 -17.73 16.30 1.66
C ASN A 491 -18.21 14.88 1.33
N ARG A 492 -18.12 14.45 0.06
CA ARG A 492 -18.42 13.06 -0.32
C ARG A 492 -17.36 12.08 0.21
N PHE A 493 -16.08 12.45 0.20
CA PHE A 493 -15.05 11.67 0.88
C PHE A 493 -15.29 11.57 2.38
N LEU A 494 -15.69 12.67 3.02
CA LEU A 494 -16.00 12.67 4.45
C LEU A 494 -17.14 11.70 4.79
N ALA A 495 -18.22 11.74 4.00
CA ALA A 495 -19.33 10.80 4.15
C ALA A 495 -18.88 9.35 3.93
N LEU A 496 -18.05 9.10 2.91
CA LEU A 496 -17.53 7.77 2.61
C LEU A 496 -16.66 7.23 3.76
N LEU A 497 -15.72 8.03 4.28
CA LEU A 497 -14.88 7.65 5.42
C LEU A 497 -15.74 7.43 6.68
N ALA A 498 -16.75 8.26 6.93
CA ALA A 498 -17.65 8.06 8.07
C ALA A 498 -18.49 6.78 7.97
N LEU A 499 -18.88 6.36 6.77
CA LEU A 499 -19.59 5.09 6.55
C LEU A 499 -18.67 3.89 6.68
N PHE A 500 -17.44 3.99 6.19
CA PHE A 500 -16.48 2.88 6.17
C PHE A 500 -16.16 2.40 7.59
N ARG A 501 -16.44 1.12 7.88
CA ARG A 501 -16.30 0.52 9.22
C ARG A 501 -17.03 1.32 10.31
N GLY A 502 -18.10 2.03 9.95
CA GLY A 502 -18.81 2.95 10.84
C GLY A 502 -17.93 4.07 11.40
N GLY A 503 -16.91 4.50 10.64
CA GLY A 503 -15.96 5.54 11.03
C GLY A 503 -14.88 5.08 12.02
N ASN A 504 -14.87 3.79 12.40
CA ASN A 504 -13.88 3.24 13.32
C ASN A 504 -12.59 2.83 12.59
N HIS A 505 -11.83 3.84 12.17
CA HIS A 505 -10.52 3.71 11.52
C HIS A 505 -9.67 4.97 11.78
N PRO A 506 -8.33 4.90 11.63
CA PRO A 506 -7.45 5.99 12.07
C PRO A 506 -7.55 7.27 11.22
N PHE A 507 -8.09 7.19 10.00
CA PHE A 507 -8.09 8.29 9.03
C PHE A 507 -9.25 9.29 9.15
N LEU A 508 -10.37 8.95 9.81
CA LEU A 508 -11.55 9.83 9.83
C LEU A 508 -11.28 11.11 10.61
N LYS A 509 -10.75 10.99 11.83
CA LYS A 509 -10.48 12.14 12.69
C LYS A 509 -9.47 13.12 12.06
N PRO A 510 -8.29 12.68 11.58
CA PRO A 510 -7.38 13.56 10.85
C PRO A 510 -8.04 14.26 9.67
N PHE A 511 -8.90 13.57 8.90
CA PHE A 511 -9.57 14.18 7.76
C PHE A 511 -10.59 15.24 8.17
N VAL A 512 -11.36 14.99 9.24
CA VAL A 512 -12.28 15.99 9.82
C VAL A 512 -11.51 17.24 10.27
N ASP A 513 -10.36 17.05 10.94
CA ASP A 513 -9.52 18.16 11.41
C ASP A 513 -8.99 18.99 10.22
N ILE A 514 -8.57 18.34 9.13
CA ILE A 514 -8.13 19.01 7.89
C ILE A 514 -9.28 19.83 7.28
N ILE A 515 -10.46 19.25 7.10
CA ILE A 515 -11.64 19.96 6.55
C ILE A 515 -12.04 21.14 7.45
N ALA A 516 -11.96 20.98 8.77
CA ALA A 516 -12.27 22.05 9.72
C ALA A 516 -11.33 23.26 9.56
N THR A 517 -10.03 23.02 9.30
CA THR A 517 -9.07 24.10 9.04
C THR A 517 -9.35 24.85 7.74
N MET A 518 -9.81 24.15 6.69
CA MET A 518 -10.17 24.80 5.42
C MET A 518 -11.37 25.74 5.56
N ASN A 519 -12.32 25.39 6.44
CA ASN A 519 -13.50 26.23 6.71
C ASN A 519 -13.22 27.38 7.71
N ARG A 520 -12.01 27.44 8.29
CA ARG A 520 -11.59 28.46 9.27
C ARG A 520 -10.12 28.86 9.06
N PRO A 521 -9.83 29.70 8.05
CA PRO A 521 -8.45 30.08 7.69
C PRO A 521 -7.69 30.84 8.79
N ASP A 522 -8.36 31.37 9.82
CA ASP A 522 -7.76 32.17 10.90
C ASP A 522 -7.02 31.35 11.98
N LEU A 523 -6.95 30.02 11.86
CA LEU A 523 -6.26 29.14 12.81
C LEU A 523 -4.93 28.64 12.23
N PRO A 524 -3.83 28.62 13.01
CA PRO A 524 -2.57 28.05 12.55
C PRO A 524 -2.80 26.59 12.12
N GLY A 525 -2.37 26.27 10.90
CA GLY A 525 -2.55 24.95 10.29
C GLY A 525 -1.96 23.84 11.16
N PRO A 526 -2.43 22.59 11.00
CA PRO A 526 -1.86 21.46 11.73
C PRO A 526 -0.35 21.34 11.42
N PRO A 527 0.47 20.92 12.40
CA PRO A 527 1.91 20.77 12.19
C PRO A 527 2.19 19.85 11.00
N THR A 528 3.02 20.34 10.09
CA THR A 528 3.52 19.63 8.92
C THR A 528 4.50 18.54 9.36
N ALA A 529 3.97 17.38 9.71
CA ALA A 529 4.73 16.14 9.84
C ALA A 529 3.83 14.95 9.51
N TRP A 530 3.83 14.52 8.24
CA TRP A 530 3.32 13.22 7.80
C TRP A 530 4.24 12.64 6.73
#